data_AF-A0A2N3T2I3-F1
#
_entry.id   AF-A0A2N3T2I3-F1
#
_cell.length_a   1.000
_cell.length_b   1.000
_cell.length_c   1.000
_cell.angle_alpha   90.00
_cell.angle_beta   90.00
_cell.angle_gamma   90.00
#
_symmetry.space_group_name_H-M   'P 1'
#
loop_
_entity.id
_entity.type
_entity.pdbx_description
1 polymer ?
#
loop_
_entity_poly.entity_id
_entity_poly.type
_entity_poly.pdbx_seq_one_letter_code
_entity_poly.pdbx_strand_id
1 'polypeptide(L)'
;MYRSFFLLSIIILFSSCQETKRVFIANTLIDCVGVGPQKCMLYKENPSDKWTYFYDTIEGFEYEDGYNYEIEVTVTKVENPPADGSSLHYSLVKIISKEKNQSIAQNVPLKNKKNQDTIIDIEYQALSRGSFFQIKINNDRIEKTTDVNLKNSHSKKCSKKDWNTIISLLETIDIDKISELKAPTEKRLFDGAPHAQLKITSFTKTFVSNGFDHGHPPHEIQQLVNTILSLAESIE
;
A
#
# COMPACT_ATOMS: atom_id res chain seq x y z
N MET A 1 11.24 5.72 -81.56
CA MET A 1 10.93 4.49 -80.80
C MET A 1 11.14 4.78 -79.31
N TYR A 2 10.05 4.63 -78.54
CA TYR A 2 9.85 4.62 -77.09
C TYR A 2 10.90 5.26 -76.14
N ARG A 3 10.55 6.44 -75.62
CA ARG A 3 11.08 6.96 -74.35
C ARG A 3 10.28 6.32 -73.21
N SER A 4 10.88 5.34 -72.54
CA SER A 4 10.32 4.70 -71.35
C SER A 4 10.48 5.63 -70.15
N PHE A 5 9.38 6.23 -69.69
CA PHE A 5 9.34 7.01 -68.46
C PHE A 5 9.05 6.05 -67.30
N PHE A 6 10.10 5.63 -66.59
CA PHE A 6 9.98 4.85 -65.37
C PHE A 6 9.58 5.80 -64.24
N LEU A 7 8.27 5.91 -63.96
CA LEU A 7 7.74 6.60 -62.78
C LEU A 7 8.10 5.77 -61.55
N LEU A 8 9.24 6.09 -60.92
CA LEU A 8 9.60 5.59 -59.61
C LEU A 8 8.58 6.14 -58.61
N SER A 9 7.59 5.31 -58.25
CA SER A 9 6.68 5.57 -57.14
C SER A 9 7.51 5.64 -55.86
N ILE A 10 7.82 6.86 -55.43
CA ILE A 10 8.32 7.14 -54.08
C ILE A 10 7.18 6.83 -53.12
N ILE A 11 7.24 5.64 -52.53
CA ILE A 11 6.42 5.26 -51.37
C ILE A 11 6.99 6.07 -50.19
N ILE A 12 6.39 7.23 -49.92
CA ILE A 12 6.68 8.01 -48.72
C ILE A 12 6.07 7.25 -47.53
N LEU A 13 6.88 6.45 -46.86
CA LEU A 13 6.57 5.93 -45.53
C LEU A 13 6.61 7.13 -44.56
N PHE A 14 5.49 7.81 -44.39
CA PHE A 14 5.28 8.73 -43.28
C PHE A 14 5.27 7.91 -41.99
N SER A 15 6.45 7.71 -41.40
CA SER A 15 6.56 7.18 -40.04
C SER A 15 6.09 8.28 -39.08
N SER A 16 4.79 8.29 -38.79
CA SER A 16 4.23 9.08 -37.71
C SER A 16 4.81 8.55 -36.40
N CYS A 17 5.90 9.15 -35.92
CA CYS A 17 6.47 8.85 -34.62
C CYS A 17 5.59 9.51 -33.56
N GLN A 18 4.49 8.85 -33.19
CA GLN A 18 3.63 9.32 -32.13
C GLN A 18 4.28 8.96 -30.79
N GLU A 19 4.47 9.94 -29.91
CA GLU A 19 5.11 9.74 -28.61
C GLU A 19 4.29 8.78 -27.74
N THR A 20 4.93 7.70 -27.28
CA THR A 20 4.31 6.70 -26.40
C THR A 20 4.78 6.89 -24.97
N LYS A 21 3.91 6.54 -24.02
CA LYS A 21 4.18 6.58 -22.58
C LYS A 21 3.90 5.22 -21.96
N ARG A 22 4.74 4.84 -21.02
CA ARG A 22 4.55 3.66 -20.19
C ARG A 22 3.78 4.04 -18.94
N VAL A 23 2.75 3.28 -18.62
CA VAL A 23 1.95 3.48 -17.40
C VAL A 23 1.67 2.14 -16.73
N PHE A 24 1.50 2.19 -15.42
CA PHE A 24 1.14 1.04 -14.59
C PHE A 24 -0.31 1.20 -14.17
N ILE A 25 -1.10 0.11 -14.20
CA ILE A 25 -2.50 0.08 -13.79
C ILE A 25 -2.68 -0.96 -12.69
N ALA A 26 -3.35 -0.56 -11.61
CA ALA A 26 -3.55 -1.43 -10.45
C ALA A 26 -4.62 -2.51 -10.68
N ASN A 27 -4.55 -3.57 -9.88
CA ASN A 27 -5.43 -4.73 -9.92
C ASN A 27 -6.83 -4.56 -9.30
N THR A 28 -7.23 -3.34 -8.92
CA THR A 28 -8.61 -3.05 -8.52
C THR A 28 -9.07 -1.72 -9.10
N LEU A 29 -10.37 -1.62 -9.38
CA LEU A 29 -11.04 -0.34 -9.58
C LEU A 29 -11.50 0.23 -8.24
N ILE A 30 -11.52 1.56 -8.10
CA ILE A 30 -11.94 2.26 -6.88
C ILE A 30 -13.13 3.17 -7.18
N ASP A 31 -14.05 3.29 -6.24
CA ASP A 31 -15.14 4.29 -6.31
C ASP A 31 -14.55 5.70 -6.33
N CYS A 32 -14.87 6.45 -7.37
CA CYS A 32 -14.39 7.81 -7.60
C CYS A 32 -15.51 8.68 -8.18
N VAL A 33 -15.30 9.99 -8.20
CA VAL A 33 -16.24 10.94 -8.81
C VAL A 33 -15.47 11.77 -9.85
N GLY A 34 -15.83 11.58 -11.13
CA GLY A 34 -15.38 12.42 -12.25
C GLY A 34 -16.50 13.39 -12.64
N VAL A 35 -17.08 13.19 -13.82
CA VAL A 35 -18.36 13.84 -14.23
C VAL A 35 -19.55 13.33 -13.39
N GLY A 36 -19.39 12.15 -12.77
CA GLY A 36 -20.33 11.56 -11.81
C GLY A 36 -19.69 10.39 -11.06
N PRO A 37 -20.44 9.73 -10.14
CA PRO A 37 -19.97 8.53 -9.45
C PRO A 37 -19.68 7.40 -10.43
N GLN A 38 -18.46 6.86 -10.39
CA GLN A 38 -18.01 5.79 -11.28
C GLN A 38 -16.90 4.96 -10.62
N LYS A 39 -16.44 3.93 -11.33
CA LYS A 39 -15.27 3.14 -10.96
C LYS A 39 -14.06 3.63 -11.77
N CYS A 40 -13.03 4.12 -11.09
CA CYS A 40 -11.79 4.58 -11.71
C CYS A 40 -10.69 3.52 -11.62
N MET A 41 -9.84 3.48 -12.64
CA MET A 41 -8.55 2.80 -12.54
C MET A 41 -7.61 3.62 -11.65
N LEU A 42 -6.69 2.93 -10.97
CA LEU A 42 -5.51 3.58 -10.40
C LEU A 42 -4.35 3.43 -11.36
N TYR A 43 -3.66 4.52 -11.65
CA TYR A 43 -2.49 4.51 -12.52
C TYR A 43 -1.31 5.27 -11.92
N LYS A 44 -0.13 5.06 -12.50
CA LYS A 44 1.08 5.85 -12.26
C LYS A 44 2.01 5.77 -13.47
N GLU A 45 2.83 6.78 -13.67
CA GLU A 45 3.78 6.84 -14.78
C GLU A 45 5.13 6.22 -14.40
N ASN A 46 5.56 6.33 -13.13
CA ASN A 46 6.77 5.67 -12.64
C ASN A 46 6.45 4.63 -11.55
N PRO A 47 7.25 3.54 -11.44
CA PRO A 47 7.05 2.53 -10.39
C PRO A 47 7.10 3.07 -8.96
N SER A 48 7.86 4.13 -8.72
CA SER A 48 8.04 4.76 -7.39
C SER A 48 6.94 5.76 -7.03
N ASP A 49 6.10 6.15 -7.99
CA ASP A 49 5.08 7.17 -7.77
C ASP A 49 3.92 6.63 -6.95
N LYS A 50 3.22 7.55 -6.29
CA LYS A 50 1.95 7.26 -5.63
C LYS A 50 0.89 7.00 -6.70
N TRP A 51 0.00 6.05 -6.45
CA TRP A 51 -1.16 5.79 -7.30
C TRP A 51 -2.06 7.02 -7.38
N THR A 52 -2.51 7.34 -8.59
CA THR A 52 -3.47 8.41 -8.87
C THR A 52 -4.71 7.85 -9.54
N TYR A 53 -5.83 8.54 -9.39
CA TYR A 53 -7.06 8.17 -10.08
C TYR A 53 -6.95 8.48 -11.57
N PHE A 54 -7.34 7.51 -12.40
CA PHE A 54 -7.56 7.68 -13.82
C PHE A 54 -9.07 7.73 -14.06
N TYR A 55 -9.58 8.93 -14.37
CA TYR A 55 -11.01 9.20 -14.50
C TYR A 55 -11.56 8.93 -15.90
N ASP A 56 -10.68 8.64 -16.86
CA ASP A 56 -11.01 8.47 -18.26
C ASP A 56 -10.96 6.98 -18.67
N THR A 57 -11.14 6.72 -19.95
CA THR A 57 -10.97 5.41 -20.57
C THR A 57 -9.67 5.37 -21.38
N ILE A 58 -9.16 4.17 -21.60
CA ILE A 58 -8.03 3.94 -22.51
C ILE A 58 -8.60 3.13 -23.67
N GLU A 59 -8.67 3.74 -24.85
CA GLU A 59 -9.21 3.09 -26.05
C GLU A 59 -8.43 1.81 -26.37
N GLY A 60 -9.13 0.70 -26.55
CA GLY A 60 -8.54 -0.60 -26.83
C GLY A 60 -7.98 -1.33 -25.60
N PHE A 61 -8.08 -0.76 -24.40
CA PHE A 61 -7.71 -1.43 -23.15
C PHE A 61 -8.94 -1.90 -22.39
N GLU A 62 -9.10 -3.21 -22.29
CA GLU A 62 -10.12 -3.84 -21.45
C GLU A 62 -9.53 -4.24 -20.10
N TYR A 63 -10.05 -3.62 -19.05
CA TYR A 63 -9.65 -3.89 -17.68
C TYR A 63 -10.23 -5.23 -17.19
N GLU A 64 -9.39 -6.05 -16.55
CA GLU A 64 -9.80 -7.26 -15.83
C GLU A 64 -9.41 -7.15 -14.36
N ASP A 65 -10.38 -7.35 -13.49
CA ASP A 65 -10.18 -7.27 -12.04
C ASP A 65 -9.18 -8.33 -11.55
N GLY A 66 -8.34 -7.96 -10.59
CA GLY A 66 -7.33 -8.84 -10.02
C GLY A 66 -6.00 -8.91 -10.79
N TYR A 67 -5.82 -8.12 -11.85
CA TYR A 67 -4.56 -8.05 -12.62
C TYR A 67 -3.87 -6.70 -12.50
N ASN A 68 -2.59 -6.69 -12.16
CA ASN A 68 -1.75 -5.51 -12.35
C ASN A 68 -1.27 -5.48 -13.79
N TYR A 69 -1.28 -4.30 -14.39
CA TYR A 69 -0.81 -4.11 -15.75
C TYR A 69 0.35 -3.13 -15.82
N GLU A 70 1.23 -3.39 -16.76
CA GLU A 70 2.12 -2.39 -17.32
C GLU A 70 1.76 -2.29 -18.80
N ILE A 71 1.40 -1.09 -19.25
CA ILE A 71 0.95 -0.87 -20.64
C ILE A 71 1.70 0.31 -21.25
N GLU A 72 1.75 0.30 -22.57
CA GLU A 72 2.21 1.41 -23.39
C GLU A 72 0.99 2.07 -24.04
N VAL A 73 0.86 3.38 -23.86
CA VAL A 73 -0.25 4.18 -24.37
C VAL A 73 0.26 5.36 -25.18
N THR A 74 -0.54 5.84 -26.11
CA THR A 74 -0.33 7.11 -26.78
C THR A 74 -1.32 8.13 -26.21
N VAL A 75 -0.83 9.34 -25.95
CA VAL A 75 -1.65 10.43 -25.40
C VAL A 75 -1.77 11.53 -26.45
N THR A 76 -2.99 11.85 -26.87
CA THR A 76 -3.27 12.94 -27.81
C THR A 76 -4.11 14.03 -27.15
N LYS A 77 -3.91 15.27 -27.58
CA LYS A 77 -4.74 16.38 -27.13
C LYS A 77 -6.00 16.45 -28.00
N VAL A 78 -7.16 16.52 -27.38
CA VAL A 78 -8.45 16.73 -28.06
C VAL A 78 -8.60 18.23 -28.30
N GLU A 79 -8.82 18.65 -29.55
CA GLU A 79 -8.88 20.09 -29.90
C GLU A 79 -10.11 20.78 -29.32
N ASN A 80 -11.25 20.09 -29.24
CA ASN A 80 -12.51 20.61 -28.71
C ASN A 80 -13.11 19.62 -27.69
N PRO A 81 -12.53 19.51 -26.48
CA PRO A 81 -13.05 18.58 -25.49
C PRO A 81 -14.44 19.05 -25.00
N PRO A 82 -15.31 18.11 -24.59
CA PRO A 82 -16.54 18.45 -23.87
C PRO A 82 -16.24 19.31 -22.63
N ALA A 83 -17.19 20.15 -22.20
CA ALA A 83 -16.99 21.09 -21.09
C ALA A 83 -16.48 20.44 -19.79
N ASP A 84 -16.92 19.22 -19.51
CA ASP A 84 -16.55 18.42 -18.33
C ASP A 84 -15.63 17.23 -18.67
N GLY A 85 -15.18 17.13 -19.92
CA GLY A 85 -14.37 16.02 -20.43
C GLY A 85 -12.87 16.29 -20.36
N SER A 86 -12.08 15.22 -20.36
CA SER A 86 -10.63 15.32 -20.46
C SER A 86 -10.20 15.99 -21.77
N SER A 87 -9.16 16.82 -21.71
CA SER A 87 -8.49 17.34 -22.90
C SER A 87 -7.47 16.36 -23.50
N LEU A 88 -7.32 15.18 -22.88
CA LEU A 88 -6.40 14.13 -23.27
C LEU A 88 -7.16 12.87 -23.65
N HIS A 89 -6.79 12.26 -24.77
CA HIS A 89 -7.28 10.97 -25.22
C HIS A 89 -6.16 9.94 -25.14
N TYR A 90 -6.47 8.77 -24.57
CA TYR A 90 -5.52 7.69 -24.36
C TYR A 90 -5.87 6.50 -25.24
N SER A 91 -4.92 6.02 -26.04
CA SER A 91 -5.09 4.82 -26.86
C SER A 91 -4.03 3.79 -26.49
N LEU A 92 -4.44 2.54 -26.30
CA LEU A 92 -3.54 1.42 -26.02
C LEU A 92 -2.66 1.13 -27.25
N VAL A 93 -1.35 1.13 -27.04
CA VAL A 93 -0.39 0.63 -28.04
C VAL A 93 -0.14 -0.85 -27.83
N LYS A 94 0.22 -1.24 -26.60
CA LYS A 94 0.41 -2.65 -26.22
C LYS A 94 0.37 -2.87 -24.71
N ILE A 95 0.05 -4.10 -24.32
CA ILE A 95 0.23 -4.58 -22.94
C ILE A 95 1.66 -5.11 -22.80
N ILE A 96 2.44 -4.54 -21.87
CA ILE A 96 3.83 -4.95 -21.59
C ILE A 96 3.85 -6.09 -20.58
N SER A 97 3.08 -5.98 -19.50
CA SER A 97 2.92 -7.01 -18.47
C SER A 97 1.46 -7.05 -17.98
N LYS A 98 1.00 -8.26 -17.64
CA LYS A 98 -0.29 -8.54 -17.00
C LYS A 98 -0.08 -9.63 -15.96
N GLU A 99 -0.08 -9.25 -14.70
CA GLU A 99 0.22 -10.15 -13.58
C GLU A 99 -1.02 -10.34 -12.71
N LYS A 100 -1.50 -11.58 -12.63
CA LYS A 100 -2.57 -11.91 -11.68
C LYS A 100 -2.03 -11.76 -10.27
N ASN A 101 -2.69 -10.96 -9.45
CA ASN A 101 -2.38 -10.93 -8.04
C ASN A 101 -2.82 -12.28 -7.44
N GLN A 102 -1.88 -13.21 -7.25
CA GLN A 102 -2.14 -14.54 -6.71
C GLN A 102 -2.36 -14.47 -5.19
N SER A 103 -3.50 -13.90 -4.80
CA SER A 103 -4.25 -14.32 -3.63
C SER A 103 -5.67 -14.55 -4.13
N ILE A 104 -6.07 -15.83 -4.26
CA ILE A 104 -7.42 -16.41 -4.46
C ILE A 104 -7.27 -17.67 -5.34
N ALA A 105 -7.11 -18.80 -4.66
CA ALA A 105 -7.68 -20.06 -5.07
C ALA A 105 -7.93 -20.89 -3.80
N GLN A 106 -8.93 -20.51 -2.99
CA GLN A 106 -9.86 -21.43 -2.30
C GLN A 106 -11.09 -20.62 -1.85
N ASN A 107 -12.27 -21.15 -2.19
CA ASN A 107 -13.60 -20.55 -2.07
C ASN A 107 -14.09 -20.48 -0.61
N VAL A 108 -14.40 -19.28 -0.09
CA VAL A 108 -15.29 -19.07 1.07
C VAL A 108 -16.07 -17.75 0.85
N PRO A 109 -17.37 -17.67 1.20
CA PRO A 109 -18.25 -16.55 0.83
C PRO A 109 -17.81 -15.20 1.41
N LEU A 110 -18.00 -14.16 0.59
CA LEU A 110 -17.69 -12.75 0.85
C LEU A 110 -18.19 -12.27 2.23
N LYS A 111 -17.26 -12.02 3.16
CA LYS A 111 -17.46 -11.07 4.27
C LYS A 111 -16.67 -9.79 3.96
N ASN A 112 -17.41 -8.70 3.76
CA ASN A 112 -17.01 -7.29 3.66
C ASN A 112 -15.53 -6.99 3.94
N LYS A 113 -14.74 -6.82 2.88
CA LYS A 113 -13.41 -6.21 2.95
C LYS A 113 -13.61 -4.70 3.11
N LYS A 114 -13.67 -4.21 4.35
CA LYS A 114 -13.51 -2.77 4.66
C LYS A 114 -12.26 -2.29 3.91
N ASN A 115 -12.33 -1.10 3.29
CA ASN A 115 -11.18 -0.37 2.76
C ASN A 115 -10.00 -0.56 3.70
N GLN A 116 -8.95 -1.27 3.24
CA GLN A 116 -7.76 -1.52 4.06
C GLN A 116 -7.00 -0.20 4.16
N ASP A 117 -7.27 0.54 5.23
CA ASP A 117 -6.52 1.72 5.61
C ASP A 117 -5.06 1.31 5.87
N THR A 118 -4.14 1.78 5.04
CA THR A 118 -2.76 1.33 5.05
C THR A 118 -2.09 1.70 6.37
N ILE A 119 -1.54 0.69 7.05
CA ILE A 119 -0.76 0.88 8.28
C ILE A 119 0.56 1.57 7.94
N ILE A 120 0.87 2.65 8.66
CA ILE A 120 2.06 3.48 8.45
C ILE A 120 3.08 3.37 9.59
N ASP A 121 2.62 3.11 10.81
CA ASP A 121 3.47 3.09 11.99
C ASP A 121 2.87 2.19 13.09
N ILE A 122 3.74 1.50 13.81
CA ILE A 122 3.39 0.66 14.95
C ILE A 122 4.31 1.02 16.10
N GLU A 123 3.72 1.31 17.25
CA GLU A 123 4.42 1.71 18.45
C GLU A 123 4.08 0.74 19.59
N TYR A 124 5.12 0.16 20.20
CA TYR A 124 5.01 -0.62 21.42
C TYR A 124 5.77 0.09 22.53
N GLN A 125 5.09 0.36 23.65
CA GLN A 125 5.73 0.94 24.82
C GLN A 125 5.54 0.04 26.03
N ALA A 126 6.54 0.02 26.91
CA ALA A 126 6.41 -0.55 28.23
C ALA A 126 7.11 0.34 29.27
N LEU A 127 6.41 0.60 30.37
CA LEU A 127 6.92 1.43 31.47
C LEU A 127 6.65 0.81 32.85
N SER A 128 7.57 1.06 33.77
CA SER A 128 7.45 0.78 35.20
C SER A 128 7.92 2.02 35.98
N ARG A 129 8.05 1.91 37.31
CA ARG A 129 8.60 3.01 38.14
C ARG A 129 10.06 3.33 37.83
N GLY A 130 10.84 2.35 37.35
CA GLY A 130 12.28 2.49 37.13
C GLY A 130 12.76 2.15 35.72
N SER A 131 11.85 1.80 34.81
CA SER A 131 12.21 1.41 33.44
C SER A 131 11.21 1.95 32.43
N PHE A 132 11.71 2.39 31.29
CA PHE A 132 10.92 2.75 30.13
C PHE A 132 11.61 2.20 28.90
N PHE A 133 10.82 1.67 27.96
CA PHE A 133 11.27 1.57 26.59
C PHE A 133 10.11 1.72 25.62
N GLN A 134 10.44 2.19 24.43
CA GLN A 134 9.53 2.33 23.31
C GLN A 134 10.18 1.79 22.04
N ILE A 135 9.41 1.06 21.25
CA ILE A 135 9.77 0.54 19.94
C ILE A 135 8.82 1.16 18.92
N LYS A 136 9.36 1.71 17.84
CA LYS A 136 8.60 2.21 16.68
C LYS A 136 9.01 1.47 15.43
N ILE A 137 8.04 1.03 14.65
CA ILE A 137 8.25 0.27 13.42
C ILE A 137 7.41 0.87 12.30
N ASN A 138 8.09 1.19 11.19
CA ASN A 138 7.44 1.48 9.92
C ASN A 138 8.10 0.66 8.79
N ASN A 139 7.70 0.93 7.55
CA ASN A 139 8.20 0.21 6.38
C ASN A 139 9.68 0.48 6.04
N ASP A 140 10.36 1.41 6.72
CA ASP A 140 11.74 1.81 6.50
C ASP A 140 12.67 1.37 7.65
N ARG A 141 12.25 1.57 8.90
CA ARG A 141 13.10 1.40 10.09
C ARG A 141 12.38 0.83 11.30
N ILE A 142 13.19 0.23 12.17
CA ILE A 142 12.84 -0.20 13.51
C ILE A 142 13.68 0.65 14.45
N GLU A 143 13.03 1.37 15.35
CA GLU A 143 13.65 2.28 16.30
C GLU A 143 13.30 1.87 17.72
N LYS A 144 14.28 1.93 18.62
CA LYS A 144 14.09 1.65 20.05
C LYS A 144 14.73 2.76 20.87
N THR A 145 14.08 3.13 21.97
CA THR A 145 14.60 4.09 22.93
C THR A 145 14.27 3.63 24.35
N THR A 146 15.18 3.89 25.27
CA THR A 146 14.98 3.78 26.73
C THR A 146 14.95 5.15 27.42
N ASP A 147 15.13 6.24 26.65
CA ASP A 147 15.08 7.62 27.13
C ASP A 147 13.63 8.08 27.17
N VAL A 148 13.13 8.38 28.37
CA VAL A 148 11.77 8.89 28.59
C VAL A 148 11.49 10.21 27.87
N ASN A 149 12.53 10.99 27.54
CA ASN A 149 12.40 12.24 26.78
C ASN A 149 12.43 12.02 25.26
N LEU A 150 12.63 10.78 24.81
CA LEU A 150 12.68 10.39 23.41
C LEU A 150 13.75 11.11 22.60
N LYS A 151 14.81 11.64 23.24
CA LYS A 151 15.88 12.37 22.57
C LYS A 151 16.95 11.44 22.03
N ASN A 152 17.16 10.32 22.70
CA ASN A 152 18.15 9.31 22.33
C ASN A 152 17.44 8.05 21.87
N SER A 153 17.68 7.63 20.64
CA SER A 153 17.13 6.41 20.07
C SER A 153 18.17 5.74 19.19
N HIS A 154 18.07 4.43 19.12
CA HIS A 154 18.86 3.60 18.23
C HIS A 154 17.93 2.97 17.21
N SER A 155 18.41 2.82 15.99
CA SER A 155 17.59 2.30 14.90
C SER A 155 18.36 1.34 14.01
N LYS A 156 17.62 0.44 13.38
CA LYS A 156 18.09 -0.38 12.27
C LYS A 156 17.07 -0.34 11.14
N LYS A 157 17.50 -0.76 9.95
CA LYS A 157 16.62 -0.90 8.80
C LYS A 157 15.53 -1.97 9.07
N CYS A 158 14.28 -1.65 8.73
CA CYS A 158 13.21 -2.64 8.66
C CYS A 158 13.31 -3.33 7.30
N SER A 159 13.53 -4.65 7.28
CA SER A 159 13.54 -5.37 6.02
C SER A 159 12.13 -5.51 5.46
N LYS A 160 11.98 -5.61 4.13
CA LYS A 160 10.68 -5.89 3.50
C LYS A 160 10.04 -7.16 4.05
N LYS A 161 10.86 -8.17 4.38
CA LYS A 161 10.40 -9.44 4.97
C LYS A 161 9.81 -9.22 6.37
N ASP A 162 10.48 -8.44 7.20
CA ASP A 162 10.03 -8.15 8.58
C ASP A 162 8.74 -7.33 8.55
N TRP A 163 8.70 -6.27 7.72
CA TRP A 163 7.50 -5.46 7.53
C TRP A 163 6.31 -6.30 7.04
N ASN A 164 6.51 -7.13 6.01
CA ASN A 164 5.45 -8.00 5.49
C ASN A 164 4.98 -9.02 6.54
N THR A 165 5.87 -9.52 7.39
CA THR A 165 5.50 -10.43 8.50
C THR A 165 4.62 -9.70 9.52
N ILE A 166 4.91 -8.44 9.84
CA ILE A 166 4.08 -7.65 10.74
C ILE A 166 2.70 -7.38 10.12
N ILE A 167 2.66 -6.98 8.84
CA ILE A 167 1.40 -6.72 8.14
C ILE A 167 0.54 -7.99 8.08
N SER A 168 1.11 -9.15 7.79
CA SER A 168 0.33 -10.40 7.75
C SER A 168 -0.23 -10.79 9.12
N LEU A 169 0.50 -10.54 10.21
CA LEU A 169 -0.02 -10.72 11.57
C LEU A 169 -1.18 -9.76 11.87
N LEU A 170 -1.07 -8.50 11.44
CA LEU A 170 -2.14 -7.50 11.60
C LEU A 170 -3.41 -7.86 10.83
N GLU A 171 -3.30 -8.49 9.66
CA GLU A 171 -4.47 -8.95 8.90
C GLU A 171 -5.29 -10.03 9.63
N THR A 172 -4.68 -10.75 10.58
CA THR A 172 -5.36 -11.75 11.41
C THR A 172 -6.07 -11.17 12.64
N ILE A 173 -5.87 -9.88 12.92
CA ILE A 173 -6.34 -9.20 14.13
C ILE A 173 -7.51 -8.26 13.77
N ASP A 174 -8.59 -8.29 14.55
CA ASP A 174 -9.66 -7.28 14.47
C ASP A 174 -9.19 -5.98 15.15
N ILE A 175 -8.38 -5.18 14.43
CA ILE A 175 -7.73 -3.96 14.95
C ILE A 175 -8.74 -2.91 15.44
N ASP A 176 -9.96 -2.90 14.91
CA ASP A 176 -11.05 -2.02 15.37
C ASP A 176 -11.46 -2.31 16.81
N LYS A 177 -11.22 -3.54 17.30
CA LYS A 177 -11.54 -3.98 18.67
C LYS A 177 -10.32 -4.11 19.57
N ILE A 178 -9.17 -3.59 19.16
CA ILE A 178 -7.94 -3.74 19.96
C ILE A 178 -8.04 -3.07 21.34
N SER A 179 -8.84 -2.01 21.45
CA SER A 179 -9.15 -1.33 22.71
C SER A 179 -10.11 -2.12 23.61
N GLU A 180 -10.67 -3.23 23.16
CA GLU A 180 -11.56 -4.10 23.94
C GLU A 180 -10.83 -5.33 24.50
N LEU A 181 -9.61 -5.60 24.03
CA LEU A 181 -8.82 -6.74 24.45
C LEU A 181 -8.51 -6.67 25.95
N LYS A 182 -8.62 -7.83 26.61
CA LYS A 182 -8.38 -7.97 28.05
C LYS A 182 -6.97 -8.45 28.32
N ALA A 183 -6.32 -7.81 29.28
CA ALA A 183 -5.03 -8.27 29.77
C ALA A 183 -5.18 -9.67 30.40
N PRO A 184 -4.31 -10.65 30.08
CA PRO A 184 -4.34 -11.97 30.71
C PRO A 184 -4.02 -11.95 32.21
N THR A 185 -3.24 -10.96 32.64
CA THR A 185 -2.81 -10.78 34.04
C THR A 185 -2.89 -9.31 34.45
N GLU A 186 -2.79 -9.05 35.76
CA GLU A 186 -2.84 -7.72 36.36
C GLU A 186 -1.58 -7.37 37.19
N LYS A 187 -0.46 -8.04 36.93
CA LYS A 187 0.81 -7.85 37.64
C LYS A 187 1.28 -6.39 37.63
N ARG A 188 0.95 -5.62 36.59
CA ARG A 188 1.24 -4.17 36.54
C ARG A 188 0.58 -3.36 37.66
N LEU A 189 -0.52 -3.84 38.26
CA LEU A 189 -1.24 -3.13 39.33
C LEU A 189 -0.53 -3.24 40.69
N PHE A 190 0.37 -4.21 40.85
CA PHE A 190 1.09 -4.48 42.10
C PHE A 190 2.61 -4.67 41.87
N ASP A 191 3.16 -3.92 40.91
CA ASP A 191 4.61 -3.85 40.61
C ASP A 191 5.26 -5.18 40.19
N GLY A 192 4.47 -6.13 39.70
CA GLY A 192 4.93 -7.44 39.23
C GLY A 192 5.26 -7.50 37.73
N ALA A 193 4.95 -6.45 36.96
CA ALA A 193 5.30 -6.32 35.56
C ALA A 193 5.22 -4.86 35.08
N PRO A 194 6.03 -4.42 34.10
CA PRO A 194 5.83 -3.15 33.41
C PRO A 194 4.44 -3.08 32.74
N HIS A 195 3.83 -1.90 32.75
CA HIS A 195 2.63 -1.59 31.99
C HIS A 195 2.99 -1.42 30.51
N ALA A 196 2.44 -2.26 29.66
CA ALA A 196 2.64 -2.24 28.22
C ALA A 196 1.40 -1.78 27.46
N GLN A 197 1.62 -1.14 26.31
CA GLN A 197 0.56 -0.73 25.39
C GLN A 197 1.04 -0.82 23.94
N LEU A 198 0.13 -1.25 23.05
CA LEU A 198 0.35 -1.31 21.61
C LEU A 198 -0.49 -0.23 20.92
N LYS A 199 0.12 0.52 20.01
CA LYS A 199 -0.52 1.50 19.15
C LYS A 199 -0.23 1.17 17.69
N ILE A 200 -1.26 1.17 16.86
CA ILE A 200 -1.19 0.94 15.42
C ILE A 200 -1.76 2.17 14.74
N THR A 201 -0.99 2.79 13.86
CA THR A 201 -1.40 3.99 13.13
C THR A 201 -1.51 3.66 11.66
N SER A 202 -2.67 3.94 11.09
CA SER A 202 -2.95 3.94 9.66
C SER A 202 -3.02 5.38 9.13
N PHE A 203 -3.31 5.56 7.84
CA PHE A 203 -3.46 6.93 7.29
C PHE A 203 -4.63 7.68 7.89
N THR A 204 -5.72 6.99 8.24
CA THR A 204 -6.95 7.66 8.70
C THR A 204 -7.22 7.50 10.19
N LYS A 205 -6.61 6.52 10.86
CA LYS A 205 -6.97 6.17 12.23
C LYS A 205 -5.77 5.69 13.05
N THR A 206 -5.84 5.93 14.35
CA THR A 206 -4.94 5.33 15.33
C THR A 206 -5.75 4.40 16.22
N PHE A 207 -5.26 3.17 16.37
CA PHE A 207 -5.83 2.13 17.21
C PHE A 207 -4.91 1.92 18.39
N VAL A 208 -5.46 1.94 19.60
CA VAL A 208 -4.68 1.83 20.84
C VAL A 208 -5.26 0.70 21.67
N SER A 209 -4.42 -0.24 22.09
CA SER A 209 -4.83 -1.32 22.97
C SER A 209 -5.12 -0.80 24.38
N ASN A 210 -5.91 -1.57 25.14
CA ASN A 210 -5.86 -1.46 26.59
C ASN A 210 -4.45 -1.76 27.11
N GLY A 211 -4.14 -1.25 28.29
CA GLY A 211 -2.90 -1.58 29.00
C GLY A 211 -2.87 -3.04 29.44
N PHE A 212 -1.74 -3.71 29.24
CA PHE A 212 -1.49 -5.09 29.66
C PHE A 212 -0.12 -5.23 30.30
N ASP A 213 0.18 -6.39 30.86
CA ASP A 213 1.48 -6.65 31.48
C ASP A 213 2.52 -6.98 30.40
N HIS A 214 3.68 -6.30 30.42
CA HIS A 214 4.80 -6.68 29.55
C HIS A 214 5.17 -8.16 29.77
N GLY A 215 5.43 -8.87 28.67
CA GLY A 215 5.62 -10.33 28.65
C GLY A 215 4.34 -11.17 28.70
N HIS A 216 3.16 -10.57 28.94
CA HIS A 216 1.87 -11.26 28.96
C HIS A 216 0.81 -10.48 28.15
N PRO A 217 1.00 -10.28 26.84
CA PRO A 217 0.01 -9.61 25.98
C PRO A 217 -1.28 -10.44 25.85
N PRO A 218 -2.44 -9.81 25.55
CA PRO A 218 -3.66 -10.51 25.14
C PRO A 218 -3.37 -11.54 24.04
N HIS A 219 -4.04 -12.69 24.11
CA HIS A 219 -3.79 -13.82 23.22
C HIS A 219 -3.89 -13.44 21.74
N GLU A 220 -4.85 -12.59 21.41
CA GLU A 220 -5.14 -12.09 20.06
C GLU A 220 -3.97 -11.32 19.43
N ILE A 221 -3.15 -10.62 20.25
CA ILE A 221 -2.02 -9.82 19.77
C ILE A 221 -0.66 -10.39 20.19
N GLN A 222 -0.64 -11.56 20.82
CA GLN A 222 0.56 -12.13 21.40
C GLN A 222 1.66 -12.37 20.35
N GLN A 223 1.31 -12.95 19.21
CA GLN A 223 2.27 -13.20 18.13
C GLN A 223 2.89 -11.90 17.61
N LEU A 224 2.05 -10.88 17.35
CA LEU A 224 2.50 -9.57 16.90
C LEU A 224 3.46 -8.92 17.90
N VAL A 225 3.10 -8.90 19.19
CA VAL A 225 3.94 -8.31 20.25
C VAL A 225 5.28 -9.05 20.35
N ASN A 226 5.28 -10.38 20.32
CA ASN A 226 6.52 -11.16 20.37
C ASN A 226 7.41 -10.89 19.15
N THR A 227 6.84 -10.75 17.96
CA THR A 227 7.57 -10.38 16.75
C THR A 227 8.17 -8.98 16.85
N ILE A 228 7.40 -7.98 17.31
CA ILE A 228 7.89 -6.60 17.53
C ILE A 228 9.08 -6.60 18.49
N LEU A 229 8.96 -7.30 19.62
CA LEU A 229 10.02 -7.38 20.63
C LEU A 229 11.28 -8.05 20.06
N SER A 230 11.14 -9.22 19.41
CA SER A 230 12.26 -9.94 18.82
C SER A 230 12.97 -9.12 17.73
N LEU A 231 12.22 -8.38 16.91
CA LEU A 231 12.81 -7.50 15.90
C LEU A 231 13.58 -6.35 16.53
N ALA A 232 13.27 -5.91 17.75
CA ALA A 232 13.96 -4.82 18.43
C ALA A 232 15.05 -5.29 19.42
N GLU A 233 15.21 -6.59 19.66
CA GLU A 233 16.20 -7.13 20.62
C GLU A 233 17.63 -6.73 20.26
N SER A 234 17.97 -6.72 18.97
CA SER A 234 19.32 -6.38 18.49
C SER A 234 19.62 -4.88 18.47
N ILE A 235 18.72 -4.04 19.01
CA ILE A 235 18.87 -2.60 19.10
C ILE A 235 19.14 -2.27 20.57
N GLU A 236 20.37 -1.88 20.87
CA GLU A 236 20.81 -1.46 22.21
C GLU A 236 20.50 0.02 22.43
#